data_AF-A0A3B8NY03-F1
#
_entry.id   AF-A0A3B8NY03-F1
#
_cell.length_a   1.000
_cell.length_b   1.000
_cell.length_c   1.000
_cell.angle_alpha   90.00
_cell.angle_beta   90.00
_cell.angle_gamma   90.00
#
_symmetry.space_group_name_H-M   'P 1'
#
loop_
_entity.id
_entity.type
_entity.pdbx_description
1 polymer ?
#
loop_
_entity_poly.entity_id
_entity_poly.type
_entity_poly.pdbx_seq_one_letter_code
_entity_poly.pdbx_strand_id
1 'polypeptide(L)'
;MPTKFIFVTGGVVSSLGKGISVASIGRILKSRGLTVSVLKLDPYLNVDPGTMSPYQHGEVFVTHDGGETDLDLGHYERFIDVELTHTSNLTAGEVYL
;
A
#
# COMPACT_ATOMS: atom_id res chain seq x y z
N MET A 1 21.49 9.62 -8.65
CA MET A 1 21.73 8.21 -8.22
C MET A 1 20.56 7.37 -8.70
N PRO A 2 20.74 6.06 -8.97
CA PRO A 2 19.62 5.18 -9.31
C PRO A 2 18.64 5.04 -8.13
N THR A 3 17.35 4.89 -8.43
CA THR A 3 16.29 4.63 -7.44
C THR A 3 16.61 3.37 -6.63
N LYS A 4 16.35 3.43 -5.32
CA LYS A 4 16.58 2.31 -4.39
C LYS A 4 15.25 1.65 -4.07
N PHE A 5 15.25 0.32 -4.04
CA PHE A 5 14.08 -0.48 -3.70
C PHE A 5 14.29 -1.13 -2.33
N ILE A 6 13.31 -0.98 -1.44
CA ILE A 6 13.28 -1.61 -0.12
C ILE A 6 12.11 -2.57 -0.12
N PHE A 7 12.38 -3.87 -0.06
CA PHE A 7 11.35 -4.90 0.03
C PHE A 7 11.05 -5.20 1.49
N VAL A 8 9.78 -5.14 1.86
CA VAL A 8 9.31 -5.46 3.21
C VAL A 8 8.47 -6.72 3.14
N THR A 9 8.94 -7.78 3.79
CA THR A 9 8.26 -9.08 3.85
C THR A 9 7.70 -9.33 5.25
N GLY A 10 6.75 -10.26 5.35
CA GLY A 10 6.20 -10.72 6.62
C GLY A 10 6.53 -12.17 6.89
N GLY A 11 6.78 -12.50 8.16
CA GLY A 11 6.98 -13.88 8.61
C GLY A 11 6.17 -14.18 9.88
N VAL A 12 6.12 -15.46 10.23
CA VAL A 12 5.44 -16.02 11.41
C VAL A 12 3.92 -15.89 11.38
N VAL A 13 3.36 -14.68 11.53
CA VAL A 13 1.91 -14.44 11.50
C VAL A 13 1.56 -13.12 10.78
N SER A 14 0.35 -13.05 10.25
CA SER A 14 -0.23 -11.81 9.74
C SER A 14 -0.66 -10.87 10.87
N SER A 15 -0.97 -9.61 10.54
CA SER A 15 -1.47 -8.59 11.49
C SER A 15 -0.48 -8.03 12.53
N LEU A 16 0.83 -8.26 12.35
CA LEU A 16 1.88 -7.66 13.20
C LEU A 16 2.13 -6.15 12.97
N GLY A 17 1.35 -5.48 12.11
CA GLY A 17 1.53 -4.05 11.83
C GLY A 17 2.58 -3.72 10.76
N LYS A 18 2.68 -4.55 9.71
CA LYS A 18 3.59 -4.31 8.58
C LYS A 18 3.31 -2.98 7.87
N GLY A 19 2.04 -2.70 7.54
CA GLY A 19 1.64 -1.46 6.87
C GLY A 19 2.08 -0.21 7.65
N ILE A 20 1.77 -0.15 8.95
CA ILE A 20 2.18 0.97 9.82
C ILE A 20 3.71 1.10 9.93
N SER A 21 4.44 -0.02 9.98
CA SER A 21 5.91 0.00 10.00
C SER A 21 6.50 0.56 8.70
N VAL A 22 5.97 0.14 7.56
CA VAL A 22 6.36 0.66 6.23
C VAL A 22 6.06 2.16 6.14
N ALA A 23 4.86 2.58 6.56
CA ALA A 23 4.44 3.97 6.57
C ALA A 23 5.37 4.84 7.44
N SER A 24 5.77 4.33 8.62
CA SER A 24 6.69 5.00 9.55
C SER A 24 8.10 5.14 8.97
N ILE A 25 8.63 4.08 8.32
CA ILE A 25 9.93 4.13 7.63
C ILE A 25 9.88 5.15 6.50
N GLY A 26 8.81 5.14 5.69
CA GLY A 26 8.61 6.11 4.61
C GLY A 26 8.61 7.55 5.12
N ARG A 27 7.94 7.82 6.26
CA ARG A 27 7.95 9.15 6.90
C ARG A 27 9.35 9.56 7.36
N ILE A 28 10.14 8.65 7.93
CA ILE A 28 11.53 8.94 8.34
C ILE A 28 12.42 9.23 7.12
N LEU A 29 12.24 8.50 6.02
CA LEU A 29 12.99 8.75 4.79
C LEU A 29 12.62 10.11 4.19
N LYS A 30 11.33 10.43 4.12
CA LYS A 30 10.86 11.74 3.63
C LYS A 30 11.34 12.89 4.50
N SER A 31 11.34 12.74 5.84
CA SER A 31 11.83 13.79 6.75
C SER A 31 13.33 14.07 6.60
N ARG A 32 14.08 13.14 6.00
CA ARG A 32 15.48 13.32 5.60
C ARG A 32 15.65 13.93 4.20
N GLY A 33 14.58 14.43 3.58
CA GLY A 33 14.60 15.07 2.27
C GLY A 33 14.68 14.10 1.09
N LEU A 34 14.39 12.81 1.30
CA LEU A 34 14.34 11.83 0.22
C LEU A 34 12.95 11.78 -0.40
N THR A 35 12.87 11.65 -1.71
CA THR A 35 11.63 11.30 -2.41
C THR A 35 11.33 9.82 -2.16
N VAL A 36 10.11 9.52 -1.72
CA VAL A 36 9.65 8.17 -1.37
C VAL A 36 8.31 7.91 -2.07
N SER A 37 8.15 6.69 -2.57
CA SER A 37 6.87 6.12 -3.03
C SER A 37 6.76 4.70 -2.47
N VAL A 38 5.53 4.17 -2.39
CA VAL A 38 5.24 2.86 -1.81
C VAL A 38 4.35 2.08 -2.77
N LEU A 39 4.60 0.77 -2.87
CA LEU A 39 3.80 -0.18 -3.63
C LEU A 39 3.33 -1.29 -2.68
N LYS A 40 2.02 -1.50 -2.58
CA LYS A 40 1.41 -2.63 -1.86
C LYS A 40 1.13 -3.76 -2.84
N LEU A 41 1.68 -4.92 -2.55
CA LEU A 41 1.42 -6.16 -3.29
C LEU A 41 0.46 -7.02 -2.48
N ASP A 42 -0.76 -7.19 -2.97
CA ASP A 42 -1.79 -7.99 -2.32
C ASP A 42 -1.96 -9.36 -3.00
N PRO A 43 -1.89 -10.46 -2.23
CA PRO A 43 -1.90 -11.81 -2.82
C PRO A 43 -3.30 -12.33 -3.16
N TYR A 44 -4.37 -11.56 -2.94
CA TYR A 44 -5.74 -11.98 -3.22
C TYR A 44 -6.07 -11.88 -4.72
N LEU A 45 -7.05 -12.66 -5.16
CA LEU A 45 -7.43 -12.81 -6.57
C LEU A 45 -8.45 -11.77 -7.05
N ASN A 46 -9.06 -11.01 -6.14
CA ASN A 46 -9.88 -9.87 -6.52
C ASN A 46 -8.98 -8.86 -7.27
N VAL A 47 -9.44 -8.35 -8.40
CA VAL A 47 -8.70 -7.37 -9.23
C VAL A 47 -8.47 -6.10 -8.44
N ASP A 48 -9.53 -5.67 -7.76
CA ASP A 48 -9.60 -4.57 -6.81
C ASP A 48 -10.37 -5.05 -5.56
N PRO A 49 -10.25 -4.35 -4.42
CA PRO A 49 -10.98 -4.71 -3.21
C PRO A 49 -12.46 -4.27 -3.24
N GLY A 50 -12.97 -3.64 -4.30
CA GLY A 50 -14.35 -3.15 -4.42
C GLY A 50 -15.40 -4.27 -4.33
N THR A 51 -15.01 -5.52 -4.60
CA THR A 51 -15.86 -6.71 -4.45
C THR A 51 -15.79 -7.36 -3.07
N MET A 52 -14.92 -6.88 -2.16
CA MET A 52 -14.76 -7.41 -0.81
C MET A 52 -15.72 -6.71 0.17
N SER A 53 -16.23 -7.46 1.15
CA SER A 53 -17.09 -6.87 2.19
C SER A 53 -16.28 -6.00 3.16
N PRO A 54 -16.55 -4.69 3.29
CA PRO A 54 -15.73 -3.80 4.10
C PRO A 54 -15.86 -4.09 5.61
N TYR A 55 -16.98 -4.65 6.04
CA TYR A 55 -17.19 -5.07 7.43
C TYR A 55 -16.34 -6.27 7.85
N GLN A 56 -15.81 -7.03 6.88
CA GLN A 56 -15.00 -8.22 7.13
C GLN A 56 -13.52 -8.00 6.80
N HIS A 57 -13.24 -7.20 5.77
CA HIS A 57 -11.89 -7.06 5.21
C HIS A 57 -11.29 -5.66 5.40
N GLY A 58 -12.05 -4.71 5.94
CA GLY A 58 -11.63 -3.32 6.09
C GLY A 58 -12.10 -2.42 4.95
N GLU A 59 -11.87 -1.12 5.08
CA GLU A 59 -12.30 -0.14 4.09
C GLU A 59 -11.61 -0.33 2.72
N VAL A 60 -12.26 0.15 1.67
CA VAL A 60 -11.64 0.39 0.37
C VAL A 60 -11.08 1.80 0.39
N PHE A 61 -9.78 1.96 0.12
CA PHE A 61 -9.17 3.28 -0.01
C PHE A 61 -9.26 3.76 -1.46
N VAL A 62 -9.76 4.97 -1.67
CA VAL A 62 -9.91 5.56 -3.02
C VAL A 62 -8.84 6.61 -3.22
N THR A 63 -7.95 6.41 -4.19
CA THR A 63 -6.89 7.36 -4.56
C THR A 63 -7.44 8.54 -5.36
N HIS A 64 -6.68 9.64 -5.47
CA HIS A 64 -7.14 10.85 -6.15
C HIS A 64 -7.50 10.60 -7.64
N ASP A 65 -6.84 9.64 -8.28
CA ASP A 65 -7.06 9.23 -9.66
C ASP A 65 -8.21 8.22 -9.81
N GLY A 66 -8.96 7.96 -8.72
CA GLY A 66 -10.17 7.14 -8.72
C GLY A 66 -9.92 5.63 -8.58
N GLY A 67 -8.72 5.21 -8.21
CA GLY A 67 -8.41 3.80 -7.98
C GLY A 67 -8.99 3.28 -6.66
N GLU A 68 -9.72 2.17 -6.70
CA GLU A 68 -10.14 1.42 -5.52
C GLU A 68 -9.02 0.50 -5.08
N THR A 69 -8.50 0.69 -3.86
CA THR A 69 -7.27 0.04 -3.39
C THR A 69 -7.39 -0.45 -1.95
N ASP A 70 -6.42 -1.26 -1.52
CA ASP A 70 -6.32 -1.74 -0.15
C ASP A 70 -6.13 -0.58 0.86
N LEU A 71 -6.73 -0.73 2.05
CA LEU A 71 -6.70 0.27 3.12
C LEU A 71 -5.30 0.72 3.53
N ASP A 72 -4.27 -0.08 3.30
CA ASP A 72 -2.89 0.29 3.64
C ASP A 72 -2.40 1.52 2.86
N LEU A 73 -2.94 1.82 1.67
CA LEU A 73 -2.59 3.04 0.95
C LEU A 73 -2.97 4.30 1.74
N GLY A 74 -4.10 4.27 2.44
CA GLY A 74 -4.48 5.35 3.34
C GLY A 74 -3.48 5.53 4.49
N HIS A 75 -2.88 4.44 5.02
CA HIS A 75 -1.80 4.56 5.99
C HIS A 75 -0.57 5.25 5.39
N TYR A 76 -0.19 4.87 4.18
CA TYR A 76 0.97 5.44 3.50
C TYR A 76 0.79 6.93 3.21
N GLU A 77 -0.34 7.33 2.63
CA GLU A 77 -0.62 8.74 2.36
C GLU A 77 -0.63 9.57 3.64
N ARG A 78 -1.31 9.11 4.70
CA ARG A 78 -1.42 9.86 5.96
C ARG A 78 -0.09 10.02 6.69
N PHE A 79 0.75 8.97 6.72
CA PHE A 79 2.01 9.01 7.46
C PHE A 79 3.13 9.65 6.65
N ILE A 80 3.27 9.25 5.39
CA ILE A 80 4.35 9.70 4.51
C ILE A 80 4.01 11.08 3.93
N ASP A 81 2.73 11.46 3.86
CA ASP A 81 2.26 12.74 3.31
C ASP A 81 2.58 12.85 1.79
N VAL A 82 2.34 11.76 1.06
CA VAL A 82 2.53 11.68 -0.39
C VAL A 82 1.23 11.23 -1.03
N GLU A 83 0.96 11.74 -2.22
CA GLU A 83 -0.18 11.30 -3.03
C GLU A 83 0.22 10.03 -3.79
N LEU A 84 -0.55 8.97 -3.59
CA LEU A 84 -0.43 7.71 -4.30
C LEU A 84 -1.52 7.60 -5.37
N THR A 85 -1.28 6.71 -6.32
CA THR A 85 -2.18 6.43 -7.45
C THR A 85 -2.61 4.97 -7.42
N HIS A 86 -3.58 4.59 -8.27
CA HIS A 86 -4.03 3.20 -8.38
C HIS A 86 -2.85 2.21 -8.57
N THR A 87 -1.83 2.61 -9.32
CA THR A 87 -0.59 1.82 -9.55
C THR A 87 0.26 1.54 -8.29
N SER A 88 -0.08 2.17 -7.16
CA SER A 88 0.56 1.94 -5.86
C SER A 88 -0.03 0.73 -5.11
N ASN A 89 -1.04 0.08 -5.69
CA ASN A 89 -1.57 -1.21 -5.26
C ASN A 89 -1.56 -2.16 -6.46
N LEU A 90 -1.04 -3.38 -6.27
CA LEU A 90 -1.08 -4.44 -7.28
C LEU A 90 -1.59 -5.71 -6.62
N THR A 91 -2.61 -6.32 -7.22
CA THR A 91 -3.23 -7.55 -6.72
C THR A 91 -2.78 -8.75 -7.57
N ALA A 92 -2.88 -9.97 -7.03
CA ALA A 92 -2.68 -11.16 -7.84
C ALA A 92 -3.74 -11.25 -8.96
N GLY A 93 -4.98 -10.85 -8.67
CA GLY A 93 -6.08 -10.80 -9.65
C GLY A 93 -5.74 -9.98 -10.89
N GLU A 94 -5.18 -8.77 -10.70
CA GLU A 94 -4.74 -7.89 -11.78
C GLU A 94 -3.62 -8.51 -12.62
N VAL A 95 -2.66 -9.20 -11.99
CA VAL A 95 -1.54 -9.85 -12.71
C VAL A 95 -2.01 -11.00 -13.63
N TYR A 96 -3.11 -11.66 -13.28
CA TYR A 96 -3.64 -12.79 -14.05
C TYR A 96 -4.61 -12.40 -15.18
N LEU A 97 -5.10 -11.16 -15.21
CA LEU A 97 -5.99 -10.64 -16.26
C LEU A 97 -5.21 -10.03 -17.43
#